data_AF-A0A7V0M0S0-F1
#
_entry.id   AF-A0A7V0M0S0-F1
#
_cell.length_a   1.000
_cell.length_b   1.000
_cell.length_c   1.000
_cell.angle_alpha   90.00
_cell.angle_beta   90.00
_cell.angle_gamma   90.00
#
_symmetry.space_group_name_H-M   'P 1'
#
loop_
_entity.id
_entity.type
_entity.pdbx_description
1 polymer ?
#
loop_
_entity_poly.entity_id
_entity_poly.type
_entity_poly.pdbx_seq_one_letter_code
_entity_poly.pdbx_strand_id
1 'polypeptide(L)' 'MKLLLIRFSAIGDVILTTPAIRMLADRFPRAQIDIVTKPELKALLEPDLR' A
#
# COMPACT_ATOMS: atom_id res chain seq x y z
N MET A 1 3.94 5.79 -14.84
CA MET A 1 4.88 5.89 -13.69
C MET A 1 4.75 4.62 -12.87
N LYS A 2 5.82 4.14 -12.24
CA LYS A 2 5.79 2.95 -11.38
C LYS A 2 6.24 3.33 -9.97
N LEU A 3 5.48 2.92 -8.96
CA LEU A 3 5.74 3.19 -7.55
C LEU A 3 5.85 1.84 -6.82
N LEU A 4 6.94 1.63 -6.10
CA LEU A 4 7.14 0.47 -5.24
C LEU A 4 7.12 0.93 -3.79
N LEU A 5 6.15 0.44 -3.02
CA LEU A 5 6.02 0.71 -1.59
C LEU A 5 6.48 -0.51 -0.82
N ILE A 6 7.45 -0.34 0.07
CA ILE A 6 8.01 -1.44 0.86
C ILE A 6 7.69 -1.20 2.33
N ARG A 7 6.90 -2.09 2.94
CA ARG A 7 6.55 -2.01 4.35
C ARG A 7 6.55 -3.38 5.02
N PHE A 8 7.68 -3.75 5.59
CA PHE A 8 7.78 -4.84 6.55
C PHE A 8 7.71 -4.24 7.96
N SER A 9 6.59 -4.40 8.65
CA SER A 9 6.42 -3.92 10.03
C SER A 9 5.40 -4.77 10.78
N ALA A 10 5.11 -4.40 12.03
CA ALA A 10 3.96 -4.93 12.74
C ALA A 10 2.65 -4.43 12.11
N ILE A 11 1.54 -5.11 12.43
CA ILE A 11 0.21 -4.82 11.87
C ILE A 11 -0.21 -3.36 12.06
N GLY A 12 0.06 -2.77 13.23
CA GLY A 12 -0.30 -1.39 13.55
C GLY A 12 0.32 -0.38 12.58
N ASP A 13 1.62 -0.51 12.30
CA ASP A 13 2.30 0.41 11.40
C ASP A 13 1.78 0.27 9.96
N VAL A 14 1.46 -0.95 9.51
CA VAL A 14 0.89 -1.17 8.16
C VAL A 14 -0.48 -0.50 8.04
N ILE A 15 -1.34 -0.62 9.05
CA ILE A 15 -2.65 0.05 9.08
C ILE A 15 -2.47 1.57 9.00
N LEU A 16 -1.53 2.13 9.75
CA LEU A 16 -1.25 3.58 9.75
C LEU A 16 -0.72 4.09 8.40
N THR A 17 -0.20 3.21 7.54
CA THR A 17 0.23 3.59 6.17
C THR A 17 -0.88 3.57 5.12
N THR A 18 -2.04 2.95 5.40
CA THR A 18 -3.15 2.83 4.43
C THR A 18 -3.67 4.17 3.87
N PRO A 19 -3.81 5.26 4.66
CA PRO A 19 -4.29 6.53 4.11
C PRO A 19 -3.29 7.15 3.12
N ALA A 20 -1.99 6.95 3.33
CA ALA A 20 -0.96 7.43 2.43
C ALA A 20 -0.98 6.66 1.09
N ILE A 21 -1.25 5.35 1.13
CA ILE A 21 -1.39 4.53 -0.08
C ILE A 21 -2.57 5.04 -0.93
N ARG A 22 -3.74 5.27 -0.32
CA ARG A 22 -4.92 5.82 -1.02
C ARG A 22 -4.64 7.18 -1.65
N MET A 23 -4.01 8.09 -0.89
CA MET A 23 -3.64 9.41 -1.40
C MET A 23 -2.68 9.33 -2.61
N LEU A 24 -1.76 8.36 -2.63
CA LEU A 24 -0.87 8.14 -3.77
C LEU A 24 -1.64 7.64 -5.00
N ALA A 25 -2.58 6.71 -4.82
CA ALA A 25 -3.44 6.24 -5.89
C ALA A 25 -4.29 7.39 -6.48
N ASP A 26 -4.92 8.20 -5.63
CA ASP A 26 -5.73 9.36 -6.04
C ASP A 26 -4.92 10.41 -6.78
N ARG A 27 -3.71 10.73 -6.28
CA ARG A 27 -2.83 11.74 -6.89
C ARG A 27 -2.22 11.25 -8.21
N PHE A 28 -1.99 9.95 -8.35
CA PHE A 28 -1.35 9.35 -9.52
C PHE A 28 -2.24 8.25 -10.12
N PRO A 29 -3.39 8.59 -10.70
CA PRO A 29 -4.41 7.62 -11.12
C PRO A 29 -3.99 6.70 -12.28
N ARG A 30 -2.83 6.96 -12.91
CA ARG A 30 -2.24 6.12 -13.97
C ARG A 30 -0.94 5.45 -13.54
N ALA A 31 -0.56 5.56 -12.26
CA ALA A 31 0.62 4.89 -11.75
C ALA A 31 0.29 3.42 -11.46
N GLN A 32 1.22 2.54 -11.80
CA GLN A 32 1.23 1.20 -11.24
C GLN A 32 1.85 1.30 -9.84
N ILE A 33 1.11 0.84 -8.82
CA ILE A 33 1.56 0.84 -7.43
C ILE A 33 1.68 -0.61 -6.97
N ASP A 34 2.91 -1.04 -6.70
CA ASP A 34 3.21 -2.35 -6.16
C ASP A 34 3.57 -2.21 -4.68
N ILE A 35 3.01 -3.06 -3.81
CA ILE A 35 3.33 -3.07 -2.38
C ILE A 35 4.00 -4.39 -2.00
N VAL A 36 5.13 -4.29 -1.33
CA VAL A 36 5.86 -5.43 -0.76
C VAL A 36 5.72 -5.39 0.76
N THR A 37 5.13 -6.44 1.32
CA THR A 37 4.98 -6.63 2.77
C THR A 37 5.06 -8.12 3.12
N LYS A 38 4.84 -8.46 4.38
CA LYS A 38 4.75 -9.85 4.85
C LYS A 38 3.47 -10.52 4.32
N PRO A 39 3.51 -11.80 3.93
CA PRO A 39 2.33 -12.50 3.40
C PRO A 39 1.08 -12.40 4.29
N GLU A 40 1.26 -12.48 5.61
CA GLU A 40 0.18 -12.41 6.60
C GLU A 40 -0.59 -11.07 6.58
N LEU A 41 0.02 -10.01 6.05
CA LEU A 41 -0.55 -8.65 6.02
C LEU A 41 -1.19 -8.32 4.66
N LYS A 42 -1.13 -9.22 3.68
CA LYS A 42 -1.66 -9.00 2.32
C LYS A 42 -3.12 -8.56 2.33
N ALA A 43 -3.98 -9.28 3.06
CA ALA A 43 -5.42 -9.01 3.11
C ALA A 43 -5.77 -7.62 3.67
N LEU A 44 -4.87 -7.01 4.46
CA LEU A 44 -5.09 -5.66 5.00
C LEU A 44 -4.92 -4.56 3.94
N LEU A 45 -4.13 -4.83 2.89
CA LEU A 45 -3.76 -3.84 1.86
C LEU A 45 -4.54 -4.00 0.55
N GLU A 46 -5.21 -5.14 0.34
CA GLU A 46 -6.04 -5.37 -0.85
C GLU A 46 -7.11 -4.29 -1.11
N PRO A 47 -7.79 -3.71 -0.10
CA PRO A 47 -8.76 -2.64 -0.33
C PRO A 47 -8.14 -1.35 -0.87
N ASP A 48 -6.86 -1.09 -0.59
CA ASP A 48 -6.16 0.15 -0.92
C ASP A 48 -5.46 0.10 -2.30
N LEU A 49 -5.49 -1.06 -2.95
CA LEU A 49 -4.88 -1.31 -4.26
C LEU A 49 -5.90 -1.33 -5.41
N ARG A 50 -7.13 -0.83 -5.18
CA ARG A 50 -8.20 -0.77 -6.18
C ARG A 50 -8.21 0.52 -6.97
#